data_AF-A0A7S4SMU2-F1
#
_entry.id   AF-A0A7S4SMU2-F1
#
_cell.length_a   1.000
_cell.length_b   1.000
_cell.length_c   1.000
_cell.angle_alpha   90.00
_cell.angle_beta   90.00
_cell.angle_gamma   90.00
#
_symmetry.space_group_name_H-M   'P 1'
#
loop_
_entity.id
_entity.type
_entity.pdbx_description
1 polymer ?
#
loop_
_entity_poly.entity_id
_entity_poly.type
_entity_poly.pdbx_seq_one_letter_code
_entity_poly.pdbx_strand_id
1 'polypeptide(L)'
;WLKPFWLKRLGAPQSRPLRASLPGHLAAARPAAMVERLTYRRKNRYNTKSNIQKIVKTPGGRLVFHHQKKRAKGPHCGDCGGKIIGVPVKRPIEYKRIPRRDRRVNRAYGGSRCAKCTRMRVMRAFLIEEQKCVKQVLAEKLSQAKEKEAPSRKGKKSKA
;
A
#
# COMPACT_ATOMS: atom_id res chain seq x y z
N TRP A 1 -10.79 9.50 39.32
CA TRP A 1 -10.55 8.27 40.10
C TRP A 1 -9.96 7.22 39.16
N LEU A 2 -8.74 7.39 38.64
CA LEU A 2 -7.47 7.09 39.32
C LEU A 2 -7.51 5.79 40.14
N LYS A 3 -7.12 4.67 39.53
CA LYS A 3 -5.82 4.04 39.83
C LYS A 3 -5.43 2.99 38.76
N PRO A 4 -4.22 3.09 38.19
CA PRO A 4 -3.67 2.19 37.18
C PRO A 4 -3.12 0.88 37.77
N PHE A 5 -3.21 -0.18 36.97
CA PHE A 5 -2.66 -1.52 37.18
C PHE A 5 -1.12 -1.51 37.01
N TRP A 6 -0.43 -0.76 37.89
CA TRP A 6 1.03 -0.74 38.02
C TRP A 6 1.36 -0.80 39.51
N LEU A 7 1.45 -2.01 40.08
CA LEU A 7 2.38 -2.33 41.16
C LEU A 7 2.25 -3.83 41.50
N LYS A 8 3.09 -4.66 40.91
CA LYS A 8 3.53 -5.89 41.58
C LYS A 8 4.96 -6.23 41.17
N ARG A 9 5.84 -5.81 42.07
CA ARG A 9 7.01 -6.53 42.55
C ARG A 9 8.23 -6.54 41.63
N LEU A 10 9.01 -5.46 41.79
CA LEU A 10 10.45 -5.47 41.58
C LEU A 10 11.07 -6.55 42.50
N GLY A 11 11.51 -7.66 41.91
CA GLY A 11 12.37 -8.65 42.56
C GLY A 11 13.83 -8.31 42.26
N ALA A 12 14.60 -8.02 43.30
CA ALA A 12 16.02 -7.72 43.22
C ALA A 12 16.83 -8.93 42.69
N PRO A 13 17.80 -8.73 41.79
CA PRO A 13 18.71 -9.78 41.36
C PRO A 13 19.78 -10.04 42.43
N GLN A 14 19.85 -11.28 42.93
CA GLN A 14 20.96 -11.71 43.79
C GLN A 14 22.26 -11.77 42.98
N SER A 15 23.24 -10.98 43.43
CA SER A 15 24.61 -10.95 42.96
C SER A 15 25.30 -12.30 43.20
N ARG A 16 25.77 -12.94 42.13
CA ARG A 16 26.70 -14.08 42.21
C ARG A 16 28.13 -13.55 42.25
N PRO A 17 29.00 -14.05 43.15
CA PRO A 17 30.37 -13.59 43.28
C PRO A 17 31.24 -14.01 42.09
N LEU A 18 32.10 -13.09 41.66
CA LEU A 18 33.19 -13.29 40.72
C LEU A 18 34.15 -14.36 41.26
N ARG A 19 34.28 -15.48 40.54
CA ARG A 19 35.39 -16.43 40.75
C ARG A 19 36.38 -16.27 39.60
N ALA A 20 37.50 -15.63 39.90
CA ALA A 20 38.66 -15.56 39.03
C ALA A 20 39.58 -16.76 39.30
N SER A 21 39.95 -17.50 38.25
CA SER A 21 41.30 -18.04 38.03
C SER A 21 41.38 -18.81 36.70
N LEU A 22 42.32 -18.38 35.85
CA LEU A 22 42.68 -18.88 34.52
C LEU A 22 43.51 -20.19 34.64
N PRO A 23 43.61 -21.06 33.61
CA PRO A 23 44.56 -20.81 32.52
C PRO A 23 44.10 -21.24 31.11
N GLY A 24 44.42 -20.39 30.13
CA GLY A 24 45.11 -20.83 28.91
C GLY A 24 44.62 -22.09 28.19
N HIS A 25 43.38 -22.12 27.72
CA HIS A 25 43.16 -22.72 26.42
C HIS A 25 43.26 -21.61 25.39
N LEU A 26 44.49 -21.43 24.86
CA LEU A 26 44.70 -20.91 23.52
C LEU A 26 43.66 -21.60 22.64
N ALA A 27 42.55 -20.91 22.39
CA ALA A 27 41.61 -21.27 21.37
C ALA A 27 42.46 -21.29 20.11
N ALA A 28 42.89 -22.49 19.71
CA ALA A 28 43.59 -22.72 18.47
C ALA A 28 42.82 -21.92 17.43
N ALA A 29 43.42 -20.84 16.94
CA ALA A 29 42.84 -20.02 15.92
C ALA A 29 42.61 -20.98 14.76
N ARG A 30 41.36 -21.47 14.63
CA ARG A 30 40.96 -22.33 13.53
C ARG A 30 41.49 -21.60 12.30
N PRO A 31 42.36 -22.22 11.48
CA PRO A 31 42.95 -21.52 10.35
C PRO A 31 41.79 -20.85 9.64
N ALA A 32 41.83 -19.52 9.55
CA ALA A 32 40.76 -18.72 8.97
C ALA A 32 40.47 -19.35 7.61
N ALA A 33 39.38 -20.14 7.54
CA ALA A 33 39.13 -21.00 6.41
C ALA A 33 39.13 -20.08 5.19
N MET A 34 40.03 -20.31 4.24
CA MET A 34 40.18 -19.48 3.06
C MET A 34 38.82 -19.41 2.37
N VAL A 35 38.09 -18.30 2.57
CA VAL A 35 36.78 -18.11 1.98
C VAL A 35 36.98 -17.85 0.49
N GLU A 36 36.30 -18.62 -0.35
CA GLU A 36 36.34 -18.46 -1.80
C GLU A 36 35.89 -17.03 -2.17
N ARG A 37 36.81 -16.24 -2.73
CA ARG A 37 36.56 -14.87 -3.18
C ARG A 37 35.96 -14.91 -4.59
N LEU A 38 35.00 -14.03 -4.84
CA LEU A 38 34.26 -13.99 -6.10
C LEU A 38 34.51 -12.69 -6.86
N THR A 39 34.48 -12.77 -8.18
CA THR A 39 34.62 -11.63 -9.08
C THR A 39 33.31 -11.38 -9.84
N TYR A 40 32.99 -10.11 -10.10
CA TYR A 40 31.80 -9.78 -10.87
C TYR A 40 31.91 -10.30 -12.32
N ARG A 41 30.84 -10.95 -12.78
CA ARG A 41 30.80 -11.57 -14.12
C ARG A 41 30.43 -10.62 -15.26
N ARG A 42 29.83 -9.46 -14.95
CA ARG A 42 29.43 -8.45 -15.96
C ARG A 42 30.50 -7.36 -16.06
N LYS A 43 30.50 -6.66 -17.21
CA LYS A 43 31.38 -5.49 -17.44
C LYS A 43 31.26 -4.41 -16.36
N ASN A 44 30.08 -4.22 -15.77
CA ASN A 44 29.90 -3.30 -14.66
C ASN A 44 30.53 -3.87 -13.37
N ARG A 45 31.60 -3.24 -12.90
CA ARG A 45 32.37 -3.61 -11.71
C ARG A 45 31.93 -2.89 -10.44
N TYR A 46 30.96 -1.97 -10.53
CA TYR A 46 30.54 -1.15 -9.40
C TYR A 46 29.31 -1.74 -8.69
N ASN A 47 29.25 -1.54 -7.36
CA ASN A 47 28.10 -1.91 -6.54
C ASN A 47 26.98 -0.88 -6.69
N THR A 48 26.12 -1.09 -7.69
CA THR A 48 24.98 -0.22 -8.00
C THR A 48 23.67 -0.97 -7.80
N LYS A 49 22.56 -0.26 -7.59
CA LYS A 49 21.21 -0.87 -7.44
C LYS A 49 20.81 -1.76 -8.62
N SER A 50 21.36 -1.51 -9.81
CA SER A 50 21.14 -2.36 -10.98
C SER A 50 21.98 -3.63 -10.93
N ASN A 51 23.17 -3.60 -10.35
CA ASN A 51 24.15 -4.68 -10.33
C ASN A 51 24.22 -5.39 -8.97
N ILE A 52 23.07 -5.67 -8.36
CA ILE A 52 23.02 -6.47 -7.13
C ILE A 52 23.18 -7.94 -7.51
N GLN A 53 24.07 -8.67 -6.84
CA GLN A 53 24.29 -10.11 -7.06
C GLN A 53 23.84 -10.97 -5.88
N LYS A 54 23.56 -12.24 -6.14
CA LYS A 54 23.35 -13.31 -5.16
C LYS A 54 24.50 -14.29 -5.28
N ILE A 55 25.11 -14.66 -4.16
CA ILE A 55 26.06 -15.77 -4.10
C ILE A 55 25.25 -17.06 -4.10
N VAL A 56 25.50 -17.95 -5.06
CA VAL A 56 24.81 -19.24 -5.20
C VAL A 56 25.86 -20.33 -5.33
N LYS A 57 25.67 -21.44 -4.61
CA LYS A 57 26.42 -22.68 -4.81
C LYS A 57 25.88 -23.37 -6.05
N THR A 58 26.74 -23.55 -7.04
CA THR A 58 26.39 -24.31 -8.24
C THR A 58 26.46 -25.81 -7.96
N PRO A 59 25.77 -26.66 -8.75
CA PRO A 59 25.86 -28.11 -8.62
C PRO A 59 27.30 -28.65 -8.68
N GLY A 60 28.19 -27.97 -9.41
CA GLY A 60 29.63 -28.30 -9.47
C GLY A 60 30.44 -27.88 -8.23
N GLY A 61 29.78 -27.53 -7.12
CA GLY A 61 30.44 -27.21 -5.84
C GLY A 61 31.10 -25.83 -5.75
N ARG A 62 31.08 -25.02 -6.81
CA ARG A 62 31.69 -23.68 -6.86
C ARG A 62 30.71 -22.58 -6.46
N LEU A 63 31.18 -21.55 -5.77
CA LEU A 63 30.40 -20.34 -5.51
C LEU A 63 30.42 -19.44 -6.74
N VAL A 64 29.25 -18.93 -7.14
CA VAL A 64 29.11 -18.05 -8.32
C VAL A 64 28.14 -16.91 -8.03
N PHE A 65 28.44 -15.73 -8.56
CA PHE A 65 27.49 -14.61 -8.58
C PHE A 65 26.41 -14.79 -9.65
N HIS A 66 25.15 -14.81 -9.21
CA HIS A 66 23.98 -14.63 -10.07
C HIS A 66 23.42 -13.22 -9.92
N HIS A 67 23.13 -12.58 -11.06
CA HIS A 67 22.58 -11.23 -11.06
C HIS A 67 21.11 -11.22 -10.62
N GLN A 68 20.79 -10.37 -9.64
CA GLN A 68 19.41 -10.13 -9.22
C GLN A 68 18.82 -8.96 -10.00
N LYS A 69 17.64 -9.18 -10.57
CA LYS A 69 16.85 -8.10 -11.19
C LYS A 69 16.29 -7.19 -10.09
N LYS A 70 16.32 -5.86 -10.29
CA LYS A 70 15.59 -4.89 -9.42
C LYS A 70 14.14 -5.31 -9.21
N ARG A 71 13.70 -5.30 -7.95
CA ARG A 71 12.31 -5.56 -7.58
C ARG A 71 11.42 -4.45 -8.11
N ALA A 72 10.26 -4.82 -8.67
CA ALA A 72 9.26 -3.85 -9.11
C ALA A 72 8.40 -3.39 -7.93
N LYS A 73 7.82 -2.19 -8.05
CA LYS A 73 6.69 -1.79 -7.20
C LYS A 73 5.41 -2.43 -7.73
N GLY A 74 4.51 -2.77 -6.82
CA GLY A 74 3.20 -3.32 -7.18
C GLY A 74 2.26 -2.25 -7.73
N PRO A 75 1.08 -2.66 -8.23
CA PRO A 75 0.04 -1.73 -8.61
C PRO A 75 -0.59 -1.12 -7.35
N HIS A 76 -0.70 0.21 -7.36
CA HIS A 76 -1.28 1.00 -6.29
C HIS A 76 -2.61 1.58 -6.73
N CYS A 77 -3.51 1.80 -5.76
CA CYS A 77 -4.77 2.48 -5.98
C CYS A 77 -4.52 3.95 -6.31
N GLY A 78 -5.16 4.47 -7.35
CA GLY A 78 -5.00 5.88 -7.75
C GLY A 78 -5.60 6.91 -6.78
N ASP A 79 -6.53 6.53 -5.89
CA ASP A 79 -7.14 7.47 -4.93
C ASP A 79 -6.42 7.43 -3.58
N CYS A 80 -6.21 6.22 -3.02
CA CYS A 80 -5.68 6.05 -1.66
C CYS A 80 -4.20 5.64 -1.60
N GLY A 81 -3.55 5.36 -2.73
CA GLY A 81 -2.17 4.85 -2.78
C GLY A 81 -1.98 3.42 -2.24
N GLY A 82 -3.03 2.82 -1.65
CA GLY A 82 -2.99 1.47 -1.10
C GLY A 82 -2.68 0.41 -2.16
N LYS A 83 -2.01 -0.68 -1.77
CA LYS A 83 -1.68 -1.79 -2.66
C LYS A 83 -2.96 -2.49 -3.15
N ILE A 84 -3.02 -2.80 -4.43
CA ILE A 84 -4.14 -3.57 -5.00
C ILE A 84 -3.94 -5.06 -4.71
N ILE A 85 -4.91 -5.64 -4.02
CA ILE A 85 -4.93 -7.06 -3.64
C ILE A 85 -5.28 -7.91 -4.88
N GLY A 86 -4.64 -9.06 -5.02
CA GLY A 86 -4.91 -10.03 -6.09
C GLY A 86 -4.14 -9.79 -7.39
N VAL A 87 -3.31 -8.73 -7.47
CA VAL A 87 -2.45 -8.47 -8.65
C VAL A 87 -0.99 -8.71 -8.27
N PRO A 88 -0.24 -9.55 -9.02
CA PRO A 88 1.12 -9.93 -8.67
C PRO A 88 2.12 -8.78 -8.88
N VAL A 89 3.12 -8.68 -8.01
CA VAL A 89 4.18 -7.65 -8.15
C VAL A 89 5.25 -8.14 -9.12
N LYS A 90 5.21 -7.65 -10.37
CA LYS A 90 6.13 -8.05 -11.43
C LYS A 90 6.64 -6.85 -12.23
N ARG A 91 7.68 -7.03 -13.04
CA ARG A 91 8.22 -5.97 -13.91
C ARG A 91 7.31 -5.72 -15.13
N PRO A 92 7.37 -4.55 -15.78
CA PRO A 92 6.53 -4.24 -16.95
C PRO A 92 6.64 -5.28 -18.08
N ILE A 93 7.85 -5.79 -18.37
CA ILE A 93 8.04 -6.83 -19.39
C ILE A 93 7.44 -8.18 -18.97
N GLU A 94 7.47 -8.50 -17.67
CA GLU A 94 6.85 -9.71 -17.14
C GLU A 94 5.32 -9.57 -17.14
N TYR A 95 4.80 -8.38 -16.85
CA TYR A 95 3.38 -8.06 -16.96
C TYR A 95 2.82 -8.30 -18.36
N LYS A 96 3.58 -8.00 -19.42
CA LYS A 96 3.18 -8.29 -20.80
C LYS A 96 3.02 -9.79 -21.08
N ARG A 97 3.74 -10.66 -20.36
CA ARG A 97 3.73 -12.12 -20.54
C ARG A 97 2.60 -12.84 -19.78
N ILE A 98 1.98 -12.19 -18.82
CA ILE A 98 0.99 -12.81 -17.93
C ILE A 98 -0.41 -12.72 -18.55
N PRO A 99 -1.26 -13.75 -18.37
CA PRO A 99 -2.64 -13.70 -18.82
C PRO A 99 -3.41 -12.52 -18.22
N ARG A 100 -4.47 -12.09 -18.92
CA ARG A 100 -5.27 -10.93 -18.51
C ARG A 100 -5.97 -11.12 -17.15
N ARG A 101 -6.23 -12.36 -16.75
CA ARG A 101 -6.91 -12.68 -15.48
C ARG A 101 -6.09 -12.27 -14.26
N ASP A 102 -4.78 -12.52 -14.27
CA ASP A 102 -3.91 -12.19 -13.13
C ASP A 102 -3.55 -10.69 -13.10
N ARG A 103 -3.76 -9.97 -14.21
CA ARG A 103 -3.48 -8.53 -14.31
C ARG A 103 -4.59 -7.65 -13.71
N ARG A 104 -5.78 -8.20 -13.49
CA ARG A 104 -6.96 -7.45 -13.07
C ARG A 104 -7.66 -8.13 -11.89
N VAL A 105 -8.57 -7.39 -11.28
CA VAL A 105 -9.57 -7.95 -10.37
C VAL A 105 -10.92 -7.91 -11.07
N ASN A 106 -11.74 -8.95 -10.92
CA ASN A 106 -13.08 -9.04 -11.54
C ASN A 106 -14.09 -8.16 -10.79
N ARG A 107 -13.99 -6.84 -10.95
CA ARG A 107 -14.95 -5.82 -10.47
C ARG A 107 -14.82 -4.54 -11.29
N ALA A 108 -15.74 -3.60 -11.11
CA ALA A 108 -15.62 -2.25 -11.65
C ALA A 108 -14.32 -1.56 -11.17
N TYR A 109 -13.60 -0.94 -12.11
CA TYR A 109 -12.29 -0.33 -11.89
C TYR A 109 -11.22 -1.28 -11.28
N GLY A 110 -11.35 -2.59 -11.53
CA GLY A 110 -10.38 -3.59 -11.07
C GLY A 110 -8.97 -3.32 -11.63
N GLY A 111 -7.95 -3.47 -10.78
CA GLY A 111 -6.56 -3.24 -11.15
C GLY A 111 -6.09 -1.78 -11.10
N SER A 112 -7.00 -0.80 -11.01
CA SER A 112 -6.66 0.62 -10.80
C SER A 112 -7.18 1.19 -9.49
N ARG A 113 -8.31 0.69 -8.99
CA ARG A 113 -8.94 1.13 -7.73
C ARG A 113 -9.11 -0.03 -6.74
N CYS A 114 -8.99 0.28 -5.44
CA CYS A 114 -9.28 -0.67 -4.38
C CYS A 114 -10.81 -0.76 -4.12
N ALA A 115 -11.26 -1.84 -3.48
CA ALA A 115 -12.69 -2.07 -3.25
C ALA A 115 -13.35 -0.93 -2.44
N LYS A 116 -12.65 -0.38 -1.45
CA LYS A 116 -13.12 0.75 -0.63
C LYS A 116 -13.36 2.00 -1.49
N CYS A 117 -12.40 2.36 -2.35
CA CYS A 117 -12.54 3.52 -3.24
C CYS A 117 -13.64 3.31 -4.29
N THR A 118 -13.78 2.10 -4.84
CA THR A 118 -14.89 1.80 -5.76
C THR A 118 -16.24 1.96 -5.06
N ARG A 119 -16.41 1.44 -3.83
CA ARG A 119 -17.64 1.61 -3.05
C ARG A 119 -17.95 3.09 -2.78
N MET A 120 -16.95 3.87 -2.39
CA MET A 120 -17.12 5.32 -2.17
C MET A 120 -17.54 6.06 -3.44
N ARG A 121 -17.02 5.68 -4.61
CA ARG A 121 -17.43 6.26 -5.90
C ARG A 121 -18.90 5.98 -6.21
N VAL A 122 -19.34 4.74 -6.03
CA VAL A 122 -20.74 4.35 -6.24
C VAL A 122 -21.66 5.11 -5.30
N MET A 123 -21.35 5.13 -3.99
CA MET A 123 -22.19 5.82 -3.00
C MET A 123 -22.21 7.34 -3.21
N ARG A 124 -21.08 7.95 -3.58
CA ARG A 124 -21.03 9.40 -3.89
C ARG A 124 -21.82 9.75 -5.13
N ALA A 125 -21.70 8.96 -6.21
CA ALA A 125 -22.46 9.20 -7.44
C ALA A 125 -23.96 9.18 -7.15
N PHE A 126 -24.43 8.12 -6.48
CA PHE A 126 -25.83 7.96 -6.10
C PHE A 126 -26.35 9.14 -5.24
N LEU A 127 -25.68 9.45 -4.12
CA LEU A 127 -26.17 10.52 -3.23
C LEU A 127 -26.15 11.89 -3.89
N ILE A 128 -25.19 12.17 -4.78
CA ILE A 128 -25.15 13.44 -5.51
C ILE A 128 -26.27 13.51 -6.53
N GLU A 129 -26.61 12.42 -7.20
CA GLU A 129 -27.73 12.36 -8.14
C GLU A 129 -29.07 12.54 -7.42
N GLU A 130 -29.28 11.87 -6.29
CA GLU A 130 -30.48 12.04 -5.46
C GLU A 130 -30.63 13.48 -4.96
N GLN A 131 -29.55 14.08 -4.44
CA GLN A 131 -29.55 15.48 -4.02
C GLN A 131 -29.86 16.44 -5.17
N LYS A 132 -29.40 16.14 -6.40
CA LYS A 132 -29.71 16.95 -7.58
C LYS A 132 -31.19 16.87 -7.95
N CYS A 133 -31.77 15.66 -7.95
CA CYS A 133 -33.18 15.47 -8.24
C CYS A 133 -34.07 16.21 -7.21
N VAL A 134 -33.78 16.07 -5.91
CA VAL A 134 -34.51 16.79 -4.85
C VAL A 134 -34.41 18.30 -5.03
N LYS A 135 -33.23 18.84 -5.33
CA LYS A 135 -33.04 20.27 -5.58
C LYS A 135 -33.84 20.77 -6.79
N GLN A 136 -33.92 19.99 -7.86
CA GLN A 136 -34.71 20.32 -9.05
C GLN A 136 -36.20 20.37 -8.73
N VAL A 137 -36.74 19.32 -8.09
CA VAL A 137 -38.16 19.26 -7.72
C VAL A 137 -38.56 20.38 -6.75
N LEU A 138 -37.71 20.72 -5.79
CA LEU A 138 -37.96 21.84 -4.88
C LEU A 138 -37.95 23.19 -5.62
N ALA A 139 -37.03 23.39 -6.56
CA ALA A 139 -37.00 24.60 -7.38
C ALA A 139 -38.26 24.76 -8.24
N GLU A 140 -38.72 23.68 -8.89
CA GLU A 140 -39.95 23.65 -9.70
C GLU A 140 -41.21 23.93 -8.87
N LYS A 141 -41.29 23.38 -7.65
CA LYS A 141 -42.43 23.66 -6.75
C LYS A 141 -42.44 25.11 -6.30
N LEU A 142 -41.29 25.69 -6.00
CA LEU A 142 -41.18 27.10 -5.60
C LEU A 142 -41.53 28.06 -6.75
N SER A 143 -41.17 27.74 -7.99
CA SER A 143 -41.58 28.54 -9.15
C SER A 143 -43.10 28.47 -9.37
N GLN A 144 -43.70 27.27 -9.30
CA GLN A 144 -45.15 27.11 -9.41
C GLN A 144 -45.93 27.79 -8.28
N ALA A 145 -45.41 27.81 -7.05
CA ALA A 145 -46.06 28.49 -5.93
C ALA A 145 -46.05 30.02 -6.12
N LYS A 146 -44.94 30.59 -6.60
CA LYS A 146 -44.84 32.02 -6.93
C LYS A 146 -45.81 32.44 -8.04
N GLU A 147 -46.01 31.58 -9.04
CA GLU A 147 -46.99 31.83 -10.12
C GLU A 147 -48.44 31.74 -9.62
N LYS A 148 -48.73 30.86 -8.66
CA LYS A 148 -50.07 30.69 -8.07
C LYS A 148 -50.49 31.79 -7.10
N GLU A 149 -49.55 32.47 -6.44
CA GLU A 149 -49.84 33.63 -5.56
C GLU A 149 -50.03 34.95 -6.33
N ALA A 150 -49.77 34.98 -7.64
CA ALA A 150 -49.89 36.17 -8.49
C ALA A 150 -51.29 36.55 -9.07
N PRO A 151 -52.45 35.91 -8.76
CA PRO A 151 -53.74 36.39 -9.27
C PRO A 151 -54.66 37.00 -8.18
N SER A 152 -54.39 38.23 -7.74
CA SER A 152 -55.44 39.19 -7.34
C SER A 152 -54.89 40.60 -7.08
N ARG A 153 -54.77 41.45 -8.11
CA ARG A 153 -54.88 42.91 -7.93
C ARG A 153 -55.29 43.65 -9.21
N LYS A 154 -56.57 44.03 -9.20
CA LYS A 154 -57.22 45.22 -9.79
C LYS A 154 -57.54 45.25 -11.29
N GLY A 155 -58.71 44.70 -11.62
CA GLY A 155 -59.67 45.42 -12.47
C GLY A 155 -60.71 46.13 -11.60
N LYS A 156 -60.73 47.47 -11.62
CA LYS A 156 -61.93 48.36 -11.49
C LYS A 156 -61.54 49.84 -11.23
N LYS A 157 -61.74 50.68 -12.25
CA LYS A 157 -62.38 52.01 -12.22
C LYS A 157 -62.59 52.43 -13.68
N SER A 158 -63.68 52.01 -14.32
CA SER A 158 -64.99 52.68 -14.39
C SER A 158 -64.95 54.01 -15.12
N LYS A 159 -65.55 53.97 -16.31
CA LYS A 159 -66.00 55.05 -17.20
C LYS A 159 -66.89 56.05 -16.44
N ALA A 160 -66.56 57.33 -16.52
CA ALA A 160 -67.44 58.48 -16.34
C ALA A 160 -66.85 59.62 -17.19
#